data_AF-B1HPJ3-F1
#
_entry.id   AF-B1HPJ3-F1
#
_cell.length_a   1.000
_cell.length_b   1.000
_cell.length_c   1.000
_cell.angle_alpha   90.00
_cell.angle_beta   90.00
_cell.angle_gamma   90.00
#
_symmetry.space_group_name_H-M   'P 1'
#
loop_
_entity.id
_entity.type
_entity.pdbx_description
1 polymer ?
#
loop_
_entity_poly.entity_id
_entity_poly.type
_entity_poly.pdbx_seq_one_letter_code
_entity_poly.pdbx_strand_id
1 'polypeptide(L)'
;MAIVEIKMDFFKHDAQAGGFFPNTHANPGFSIDKFLGDSGQNYLIEGIRGTGKTHILKMINQKCIDDFQEKKILPVYVSLASVHEWVESDVKLFRIHLYANIVTQIIKTIEQNKDKIKLAGNTGFQKSVKKIAQMFGLNNSENIDVLIERIKELSEQLLSDLTYNPETIKTVFGTQSTMATTGTANVNIPSVGSLGVTSNASYSETDQQEFLYVGNSLSHSNAASFLVNFILELKNILNHRYTILLIDECSEVSKNAQIEVFRLLKLIRGALTDEANENAAYFCASVYPTPITYYPSNVNGDPFNFDVGHDAIMEYVSMDELSDDYLDFYKTLTNNRIREMLPEQGYSNYLDIMENEKCLVLAAYFSNGNVRRYIEILKHAYDNLIQRIGHKPSATNVEKINTKDIEEALSSIVPNQVLAYNKLTENDFRILDNIVTKMNKRNKKNETENKTKTEKNKLPANVYFTVSRSEAMKLGNLFMQGAIHDKGKTRVKKYYKKDGLRGPLLMLDLAVAFHEGAIDKNRASDIFSKDLSKNAKSGYLWCQDVSLD
;
A
#
# COMPACT_ATOMS: atom_id res chain seq x y z
N MET A 1 29.49 0.41 -31.33
CA MET A 1 29.40 -0.63 -30.27
C MET A 1 27.94 -0.87 -30.03
N ALA A 2 27.48 -2.12 -30.08
CA ALA A 2 26.07 -2.40 -29.84
C ALA A 2 25.90 -2.85 -28.38
N ILE A 3 25.30 -1.99 -27.56
CA ILE A 3 24.76 -2.34 -26.25
C ILE A 3 23.27 -2.54 -26.47
N VAL A 4 22.63 -3.42 -25.72
CA VAL A 4 21.16 -3.44 -25.70
C VAL A 4 20.63 -2.06 -25.31
N GLU A 5 19.72 -1.49 -26.09
CA GLU A 5 19.23 -0.14 -25.85
C GLU A 5 17.96 -0.17 -24.99
N ILE A 6 18.08 0.29 -23.74
CA ILE A 6 16.97 0.38 -22.79
C ILE A 6 16.71 1.84 -22.42
N LYS A 7 15.53 2.35 -22.77
CA LYS A 7 15.09 3.72 -22.43
C LYS A 7 14.86 3.84 -20.91
N MET A 8 15.14 5.00 -20.31
CA MET A 8 14.99 5.22 -18.86
C MET A 8 13.55 5.00 -18.35
N ASP A 9 12.54 5.22 -19.19
CA ASP A 9 11.14 4.94 -18.85
C ASP A 9 10.88 3.47 -18.51
N PHE A 10 11.69 2.56 -19.06
CA PHE A 10 11.68 1.14 -18.69
C PHE A 10 11.95 0.91 -17.20
N PHE A 11 12.60 1.84 -16.49
CA PHE A 11 12.92 1.68 -15.07
C PHE A 11 11.99 2.46 -14.14
N LYS A 12 11.04 3.25 -14.67
CA LYS A 12 10.04 3.94 -13.85
C LYS A 12 9.11 2.94 -13.19
N HIS A 13 8.88 3.04 -11.90
CA HIS A 13 8.09 2.05 -11.16
C HIS A 13 7.27 2.67 -10.02
N ASP A 14 7.32 3.99 -9.88
CA ASP A 14 6.55 4.70 -8.87
C ASP A 14 5.18 5.05 -9.45
N ALA A 15 4.13 4.38 -9.00
CA ALA A 15 2.76 4.63 -9.47
C ALA A 15 2.30 6.07 -9.24
N GLN A 16 2.86 6.77 -8.24
CA GLN A 16 2.49 8.15 -7.94
C GLN A 16 3.26 9.14 -8.83
N ALA A 17 4.48 8.81 -9.26
CA ALA A 17 5.34 9.67 -10.10
C ALA A 17 5.35 9.27 -11.60
N GLY A 18 4.22 8.80 -12.14
CA GLY A 18 4.07 8.49 -13.58
C GLY A 18 4.60 7.11 -14.01
N GLY A 19 4.92 6.23 -13.05
CA GLY A 19 5.30 4.84 -13.27
C GLY A 19 4.15 3.83 -13.11
N PHE A 20 2.91 4.25 -13.37
CA PHE A 20 1.74 3.37 -13.32
C PHE A 20 1.55 2.67 -14.66
N PHE A 21 1.85 1.37 -14.70
CA PHE A 21 1.77 0.53 -15.89
C PHE A 21 0.91 -0.71 -15.61
N PRO A 22 -0.42 -0.61 -15.77
CA PRO A 22 -1.34 -1.67 -15.36
C PRO A 22 -1.10 -3.00 -16.11
N ASN A 23 -0.69 -2.91 -17.38
CA ASN A 23 -0.43 -4.08 -18.23
C ASN A 23 0.91 -4.77 -17.94
N THR A 24 1.83 -4.10 -17.23
CA THR A 24 3.16 -4.65 -16.94
C THR A 24 3.29 -5.18 -15.52
N HIS A 25 2.39 -4.78 -14.62
CA HIS A 25 2.37 -5.21 -13.21
C HIS A 25 1.33 -6.30 -12.92
N ALA A 26 0.67 -6.84 -13.95
CA ALA A 26 -0.32 -7.91 -13.79
C ALA A 26 0.35 -9.17 -13.20
N ASN A 27 0.06 -9.44 -11.93
CA ASN A 27 0.45 -10.70 -11.31
C ASN A 27 -0.48 -11.81 -11.84
N PRO A 28 0.04 -12.88 -12.48
CA PRO A 28 -0.79 -13.97 -13.01
C PRO A 28 -1.73 -14.59 -11.96
N GLY A 29 -1.36 -14.56 -10.68
CA GLY A 29 -2.17 -15.08 -9.57
C GLY A 29 -3.05 -14.04 -8.86
N PHE A 30 -3.00 -12.76 -9.25
CA PHE A 30 -3.75 -11.69 -8.58
C PHE A 30 -4.81 -11.11 -9.50
N SER A 31 -6.06 -11.53 -9.30
CA SER A 31 -7.20 -10.97 -10.03
C SER A 31 -7.78 -9.76 -9.31
N ILE A 32 -7.81 -8.61 -9.99
CA ILE A 32 -8.49 -7.41 -9.50
C ILE A 32 -9.98 -7.68 -9.29
N ASP A 33 -10.59 -8.56 -10.10
CA ASP A 33 -12.02 -8.87 -10.01
C ASP A 33 -12.40 -9.47 -8.64
N LYS A 34 -11.44 -10.06 -7.92
CA LYS A 34 -11.66 -10.51 -6.54
C LYS A 34 -12.15 -9.39 -5.61
N PHE A 35 -11.66 -8.16 -5.81
CA PHE A 35 -12.04 -7.00 -5.00
C PHE A 35 -13.38 -6.38 -5.43
N LEU A 36 -13.94 -6.84 -6.54
CA LEU A 36 -15.09 -6.23 -7.23
C LEU A 36 -16.30 -7.17 -7.29
N GLY A 37 -16.46 -8.04 -6.29
CA GLY A 37 -17.57 -8.99 -6.22
C GLY A 37 -18.93 -8.32 -6.05
N ASP A 38 -19.99 -9.00 -6.53
CA ASP A 38 -21.35 -8.43 -6.57
C ASP A 38 -21.90 -7.97 -5.21
N SER A 39 -21.54 -8.66 -4.13
CA SER A 39 -21.97 -8.31 -2.77
C SER A 39 -21.09 -7.26 -2.10
N GLY A 40 -19.91 -6.93 -2.67
CA GLY A 40 -18.87 -6.13 -2.04
C GLY A 40 -18.26 -6.76 -0.77
N GLN A 41 -16.99 -6.46 -0.49
CA GLN A 41 -16.27 -6.93 0.70
C GLN A 41 -15.23 -5.89 1.14
N ASN A 42 -14.90 -5.88 2.43
CA ASN A 42 -13.87 -5.02 2.98
C ASN A 42 -12.51 -5.72 2.97
N TYR A 43 -11.49 -5.03 2.45
CA TYR A 43 -10.14 -5.58 2.31
C TYR A 43 -9.09 -4.69 2.96
N LEU A 44 -8.09 -5.35 3.54
CA LEU A 44 -6.79 -4.77 3.85
C LEU A 44 -5.76 -5.43 2.95
N ILE A 45 -5.02 -4.61 2.20
CA ILE A 45 -3.92 -5.05 1.34
C ILE A 45 -2.63 -4.85 2.12
N GLU A 46 -2.04 -5.92 2.64
CA GLU A 46 -0.79 -5.85 3.41
C GLU A 46 0.43 -6.21 2.56
N GLY A 47 1.47 -5.38 2.68
CA GLY A 47 2.77 -5.65 2.08
C GLY A 47 3.79 -4.58 2.44
N ILE A 48 5.07 -4.92 2.44
CA ILE A 48 6.15 -3.98 2.71
C ILE A 48 6.26 -2.91 1.61
N ARG A 49 7.08 -1.87 1.84
CA ARG A 49 7.30 -0.79 0.85
C ARG A 49 7.78 -1.35 -0.49
N GLY A 50 7.18 -0.93 -1.60
CA GLY A 50 7.58 -1.35 -2.96
C GLY A 50 6.91 -2.63 -3.51
N THR A 51 6.07 -3.30 -2.72
CA THR A 51 5.32 -4.51 -3.16
C THR A 51 4.23 -4.26 -4.19
N GLY A 52 3.86 -3.00 -4.46
CA GLY A 52 2.85 -2.66 -5.48
C GLY A 52 1.43 -2.40 -4.94
N LYS A 53 1.26 -2.17 -3.63
CA LYS A 53 -0.05 -1.86 -3.03
C LYS A 53 -0.78 -0.70 -3.73
N THR A 54 -0.08 0.42 -3.95
CA THR A 54 -0.61 1.58 -4.68
C THR A 54 -0.99 1.23 -6.11
N HIS A 55 -0.18 0.42 -6.82
CA HIS A 55 -0.54 -0.07 -8.16
C HIS A 55 -1.84 -0.85 -8.13
N ILE A 56 -2.03 -1.74 -7.16
CA ILE A 56 -3.26 -2.50 -7.01
C ILE A 56 -4.47 -1.59 -6.78
N LEU A 57 -4.38 -0.62 -5.86
CA LEU A 57 -5.46 0.32 -5.62
C LEU A 57 -5.80 1.14 -6.88
N LYS A 58 -4.79 1.61 -7.63
CA LYS A 58 -5.02 2.32 -8.90
C LYS A 58 -5.60 1.41 -9.99
N MET A 59 -5.22 0.13 -10.02
CA MET A 59 -5.79 -0.86 -10.93
C MET A 59 -7.26 -1.13 -10.60
N ILE A 60 -7.63 -1.25 -9.32
CA ILE A 60 -9.03 -1.33 -8.87
C ILE A 60 -9.81 -0.10 -9.32
N ASN A 61 -9.24 1.11 -9.09
CA ASN A 61 -9.86 2.37 -9.49
C ASN A 61 -10.15 2.42 -10.99
N GLN A 62 -9.15 2.16 -11.84
CA GLN A 62 -9.27 2.19 -13.29
C GLN A 62 -10.34 1.19 -13.77
N LYS A 63 -10.30 -0.04 -13.25
CA LYS A 63 -11.22 -1.10 -13.65
C LYS A 63 -12.67 -0.81 -13.26
N CYS A 64 -12.91 -0.23 -12.08
CA CYS A 64 -14.26 0.20 -11.69
C CYS A 64 -14.82 1.27 -12.62
N ILE A 65 -13.99 2.22 -13.06
CA ILE A 65 -14.40 3.27 -14.00
C ILE A 65 -14.67 2.69 -15.39
N ASP A 66 -13.78 1.84 -15.91
CA ASP A 66 -13.94 1.24 -17.24
C ASP A 66 -15.14 0.30 -17.31
N ASP A 67 -15.38 -0.49 -16.26
CA ASP A 67 -16.50 -1.43 -16.16
C ASP A 67 -17.75 -0.81 -15.47
N PHE A 68 -17.80 0.52 -15.30
CA PHE A 68 -18.83 1.17 -14.47
C PHE A 68 -20.26 0.89 -14.96
N GLN A 69 -20.48 0.82 -16.27
CA GLN A 69 -21.80 0.56 -16.84
C GLN A 69 -22.37 -0.81 -16.43
N GLU A 70 -21.51 -1.80 -16.27
CA GLU A 70 -21.87 -3.17 -15.91
C GLU A 70 -21.89 -3.37 -14.38
N LYS A 71 -20.78 -3.02 -13.74
CA LYS A 71 -20.56 -3.25 -12.31
C LYS A 71 -21.24 -2.20 -11.44
N LYS A 72 -21.35 -0.97 -11.93
CA LYS A 72 -21.85 0.20 -11.21
C LYS A 72 -21.24 0.34 -9.82
N ILE A 73 -19.91 0.24 -9.73
CA ILE A 73 -19.16 0.44 -8.50
C ILE A 73 -18.47 1.80 -8.62
N LEU A 74 -18.73 2.72 -7.69
CA LEU A 74 -18.05 4.03 -7.68
C LEU A 74 -16.72 3.89 -6.90
N PRO A 75 -15.55 3.96 -7.55
CA PRO A 75 -14.28 3.94 -6.83
C PRO A 75 -13.95 5.34 -6.31
N VAL A 76 -13.31 5.43 -5.14
CA VAL A 76 -12.84 6.70 -4.58
C VAL A 76 -11.42 6.48 -4.06
N TYR A 77 -10.42 6.95 -4.80
CA TYR A 77 -9.03 6.85 -4.39
C TYR A 77 -8.62 8.00 -3.48
N VAL A 78 -8.06 7.67 -2.32
CA VAL A 78 -7.59 8.65 -1.32
C VAL A 78 -6.18 8.27 -0.87
N SER A 79 -5.21 9.13 -1.14
CA SER A 79 -3.85 9.01 -0.59
C SER A 79 -3.78 9.74 0.75
N LEU A 80 -3.26 9.09 1.79
CA LEU A 80 -3.02 9.75 3.06
C LEU A 80 -1.67 10.49 3.13
N ALA A 81 -0.74 10.30 2.17
CA ALA A 81 0.45 11.14 2.07
C ALA A 81 0.11 12.63 1.89
N SER A 82 -0.97 12.97 1.18
CA SER A 82 -1.41 14.36 1.03
C SER A 82 -1.98 14.96 2.32
N VAL A 83 -2.10 14.15 3.39
CA VAL A 83 -2.65 14.54 4.69
C VAL A 83 -1.55 14.56 5.77
N HIS A 84 -0.37 14.00 5.49
CA HIS A 84 0.68 13.67 6.46
C HIS A 84 1.25 14.90 7.21
N GLU A 85 1.39 16.05 6.56
CA GLU A 85 2.00 17.26 7.17
C GLU A 85 1.23 17.82 8.38
N TRP A 86 -0.05 17.45 8.55
CA TRP A 86 -0.96 18.04 9.55
C TRP A 86 -1.30 17.11 10.72
N VAL A 87 -0.77 15.89 10.70
CA VAL A 87 -1.19 14.79 11.58
C VAL A 87 -0.70 14.95 13.04
N GLU A 88 0.28 15.82 13.30
CA GLU A 88 0.95 15.87 14.61
C GLU A 88 0.30 16.82 15.63
N SER A 89 -0.66 17.68 15.25
CA SER A 89 -1.13 18.76 16.15
C SER A 89 -2.52 18.58 16.79
N ASP A 90 -3.52 18.01 16.09
CA ASP A 90 -4.89 17.84 16.61
C ASP A 90 -5.70 16.77 15.85
N VAL A 91 -6.25 15.80 16.58
CA VAL A 91 -7.11 14.71 16.05
C VAL A 91 -8.36 15.27 15.36
N LYS A 92 -8.91 16.39 15.83
CA LYS A 92 -10.09 17.03 15.22
C LYS A 92 -9.76 17.58 13.83
N LEU A 93 -8.63 18.25 13.68
CA LEU A 93 -8.19 18.77 12.37
C LEU A 93 -7.94 17.63 11.39
N PHE A 94 -7.30 16.56 11.86
CA PHE A 94 -7.11 15.36 11.05
C PHE A 94 -8.43 14.79 10.53
N ARG A 95 -9.45 14.71 11.39
CA ARG A 95 -10.80 14.28 10.98
C ARG A 95 -11.36 15.16 9.88
N ILE A 96 -11.42 16.49 10.09
CA ILE A 96 -11.97 17.42 9.10
C ILE A 96 -11.24 17.24 7.76
N HIS A 97 -9.90 17.18 7.78
CA HIS A 97 -9.10 17.00 6.58
C HIS A 97 -9.36 15.65 5.89
N LEU A 98 -9.42 14.55 6.65
CA LEU A 98 -9.71 13.22 6.12
C LEU A 98 -11.07 13.18 5.41
N TYR A 99 -12.13 13.65 6.09
CA TYR A 99 -13.48 13.60 5.54
C TYR A 99 -13.67 14.56 4.37
N ALA A 100 -13.15 15.79 4.46
CA ALA A 100 -13.20 16.75 3.37
C ALA A 100 -12.44 16.25 2.13
N ASN A 101 -11.29 15.58 2.32
CA ASN A 101 -10.56 14.95 1.22
C ASN A 101 -11.39 13.82 0.58
N ILE A 102 -12.02 12.94 1.37
CA ILE A 102 -12.88 11.87 0.82
C ILE A 102 -14.04 12.46 0.00
N VAL A 103 -14.74 13.47 0.53
CA VAL A 103 -15.82 14.17 -0.19
C VAL A 103 -15.30 14.78 -1.49
N THR A 104 -14.17 15.47 -1.44
CA THR A 104 -13.53 16.08 -2.62
C THR A 104 -13.18 15.03 -3.68
N GLN A 105 -12.62 13.88 -3.28
CA GLN A 105 -12.27 12.81 -4.23
C GLN A 105 -13.50 12.12 -4.83
N ILE A 106 -14.59 11.98 -4.07
CA ILE A 106 -15.88 11.51 -4.60
C ILE A 106 -16.35 12.43 -5.72
N ILE A 107 -16.41 13.74 -5.45
CA ILE A 107 -16.87 14.73 -6.43
C ILE A 107 -15.97 14.74 -7.66
N LYS A 108 -14.65 14.79 -7.47
CA LYS A 108 -13.68 14.74 -8.59
C LYS A 108 -13.83 13.50 -9.45
N THR A 109 -14.06 12.33 -8.83
CA THR A 109 -14.26 11.10 -9.58
C THR A 109 -15.53 11.15 -10.44
N ILE A 110 -16.63 11.68 -9.90
CA ILE A 110 -17.88 11.84 -10.65
C ILE A 110 -17.68 12.82 -11.81
N GLU A 111 -17.04 13.97 -11.57
CA GLU A 111 -16.81 15.01 -12.58
C GLU A 111 -15.93 14.55 -13.74
N GLN A 112 -14.80 13.91 -13.42
CA GLN A 112 -13.83 13.47 -14.43
C GLN A 112 -14.35 12.32 -15.30
N ASN A 113 -15.39 11.62 -14.84
CA ASN A 113 -15.95 10.44 -15.50
C ASN A 113 -17.46 10.57 -15.77
N LYS A 114 -17.98 11.79 -15.93
CA LYS A 114 -19.43 12.04 -16.17
C LYS A 114 -19.97 11.31 -17.42
N ASP A 115 -19.12 11.07 -18.41
CA ASP A 115 -19.45 10.30 -19.62
C ASP A 115 -19.74 8.82 -19.31
N LYS A 116 -19.00 8.26 -18.35
CA LYS A 116 -19.14 6.87 -17.90
C LYS A 116 -20.11 6.72 -16.72
N ILE A 117 -20.28 7.73 -15.88
CA ILE A 117 -21.12 7.70 -14.67
C ILE A 117 -22.41 8.47 -14.95
N LYS A 118 -23.52 7.74 -15.16
CA LYS A 118 -24.84 8.35 -15.42
C LYS A 118 -25.62 8.53 -14.12
N LEU A 119 -26.28 9.68 -14.00
CA LEU A 119 -27.23 9.95 -12.93
C LEU A 119 -28.45 9.03 -13.03
N ALA A 120 -28.95 8.62 -11.88
CA ALA A 120 -30.18 7.85 -11.77
C ALA A 120 -31.38 8.78 -11.92
N GLY A 121 -32.03 8.78 -13.08
CA GLY A 121 -33.32 9.46 -13.26
C GLY A 121 -34.48 8.81 -12.48
N ASN A 122 -34.24 8.32 -11.26
CA ASN A 122 -35.22 7.61 -10.42
C ASN A 122 -36.04 8.60 -9.56
N THR A 123 -37.15 8.12 -8.98
CA THR A 123 -38.04 8.93 -8.13
C THR A 123 -37.43 9.33 -6.79
N GLY A 124 -36.39 8.64 -6.33
CA GLY A 124 -35.62 8.97 -5.12
C GLY A 124 -34.60 10.10 -5.31
N PHE A 125 -34.23 10.39 -6.56
CA PHE A 125 -33.18 11.33 -6.94
C PHE A 125 -33.36 12.71 -6.30
N GLN A 126 -34.52 13.35 -6.49
CA GLN A 126 -34.77 14.69 -5.96
C GLN A 126 -34.76 14.73 -4.42
N LYS A 127 -35.19 13.65 -3.76
CA LYS A 127 -35.17 13.55 -2.29
C LYS A 127 -33.73 13.46 -1.78
N SER A 128 -32.89 12.66 -2.43
CA SER A 128 -31.49 12.51 -2.08
C SER A 128 -30.67 13.77 -2.36
N VAL A 129 -30.93 14.46 -3.48
CA VAL A 129 -30.33 15.78 -3.79
C VAL A 129 -30.65 16.79 -2.69
N LYS A 130 -31.93 16.87 -2.26
CA LYS A 130 -32.34 17.76 -1.15
C LYS A 130 -31.65 17.42 0.17
N LYS A 131 -31.52 16.13 0.49
CA LYS A 131 -30.82 15.70 1.72
C LYS A 131 -29.34 16.05 1.69
N ILE A 132 -28.66 15.83 0.56
CA ILE A 132 -27.26 16.26 0.42
C ILE A 132 -27.16 17.77 0.59
N ALA A 133 -28.01 18.57 -0.07
CA ALA A 133 -28.01 20.02 0.13
C ALA A 133 -28.15 20.41 1.62
N GLN A 134 -29.08 19.78 2.34
CA GLN A 134 -29.25 19.99 3.79
C GLN A 134 -28.01 19.60 4.60
N MET A 135 -27.34 18.51 4.25
CA MET A 135 -26.11 18.07 4.92
C MET A 135 -24.97 19.08 4.77
N PHE A 136 -24.94 19.88 3.71
CA PHE A 136 -23.94 20.92 3.50
C PHE A 136 -24.44 22.32 3.86
N GLY A 137 -25.64 22.45 4.46
CA GLY A 137 -26.22 23.75 4.82
C GLY A 137 -26.65 24.59 3.62
N LEU A 138 -26.79 23.98 2.43
CA LEU A 138 -27.08 24.65 1.18
C LEU A 138 -28.59 24.85 1.00
N ASN A 139 -28.97 25.98 0.41
CA ASN A 139 -30.36 26.20 -0.04
C ASN A 139 -30.74 25.14 -1.09
N ASN A 140 -31.99 24.66 -1.07
CA ASN A 140 -32.48 23.62 -1.99
C ASN A 140 -32.25 24.01 -3.47
N SER A 141 -31.13 23.58 -4.07
CA SER A 141 -30.89 23.72 -5.50
C SER A 141 -31.56 22.58 -6.25
N GLU A 142 -32.39 22.88 -7.24
CA GLU A 142 -33.01 21.85 -8.08
C GLU A 142 -32.01 21.18 -9.03
N ASN A 143 -30.83 21.77 -9.24
CA ASN A 143 -29.80 21.28 -10.12
C ASN A 143 -28.64 20.61 -9.35
N ILE A 144 -28.45 19.32 -9.59
CA ILE A 144 -27.37 18.52 -9.00
C ILE A 144 -25.98 18.98 -9.41
N ASP A 145 -25.79 19.49 -10.65
CA ASP A 145 -24.48 19.95 -11.10
C ASP A 145 -24.05 21.19 -10.32
N VAL A 146 -25.00 22.09 -10.03
CA VAL A 146 -24.75 23.27 -9.18
C VAL A 146 -24.45 22.85 -7.74
N LEU A 147 -25.17 21.86 -7.21
CA LEU A 147 -24.92 21.31 -5.89
C LEU A 147 -23.51 20.69 -5.78
N ILE A 148 -23.11 19.90 -6.78
CA ILE A 148 -21.81 19.24 -6.85
C ILE A 148 -20.69 20.28 -6.90
N GLU A 149 -20.81 21.29 -7.76
CA GLU A 149 -19.81 22.37 -7.84
C GLU A 149 -19.70 23.11 -6.51
N ARG A 150 -20.84 23.39 -5.85
CA ARG A 150 -20.83 24.10 -4.57
C ARG A 150 -20.20 23.29 -3.44
N ILE A 151 -20.48 21.98 -3.37
CA ILE A 151 -19.85 21.07 -2.39
C ILE A 151 -18.33 21.03 -2.59
N LYS A 152 -17.90 21.02 -3.86
CA LYS A 152 -16.47 21.04 -4.21
C LYS A 152 -15.81 22.35 -3.78
N GLU A 153 -16.39 23.50 -4.10
CA GLU A 153 -15.90 24.81 -3.65
C GLU A 153 -15.74 24.85 -2.13
N LEU A 154 -16.77 24.44 -1.37
CA LEU A 154 -16.72 24.40 0.09
C LEU A 154 -15.64 23.44 0.62
N SER A 155 -15.50 22.27 0.01
CA SER A 155 -14.51 21.27 0.43
C SER A 155 -13.09 21.72 0.12
N GLU A 156 -12.85 22.31 -1.06
CA GLU A 156 -11.56 22.85 -1.46
C GLU A 156 -11.18 24.08 -0.63
N GLN A 157 -12.15 24.94 -0.29
CA GLN A 157 -11.96 26.05 0.64
C GLN A 157 -11.58 25.54 2.03
N LEU A 158 -12.29 24.55 2.56
CA LEU A 158 -12.00 23.96 3.87
C LEU A 158 -10.59 23.35 3.91
N LEU A 159 -10.20 22.62 2.87
CA LEU A 159 -8.85 22.07 2.73
C LEU A 159 -7.79 23.18 2.62
N SER A 160 -8.06 24.24 1.87
CA SER A 160 -7.17 25.41 1.76
C SER A 160 -7.00 26.11 3.12
N ASP A 161 -8.09 26.42 3.82
CA ASP A 161 -8.02 27.10 5.11
C ASP A 161 -7.41 26.23 6.22
N LEU A 162 -7.60 24.91 6.17
CA LEU A 162 -6.87 23.96 7.01
C LEU A 162 -5.36 23.99 6.75
N THR A 163 -4.96 24.14 5.49
CA THR A 163 -3.55 24.14 5.06
C THR A 163 -2.86 25.46 5.39
N TYR A 164 -3.53 26.60 5.22
CA TYR A 164 -2.91 27.92 5.36
C TYR A 164 -3.21 28.59 6.71
N ASN A 165 -4.30 28.23 7.40
CA ASN A 165 -4.77 28.88 8.63
C ASN A 165 -5.28 27.89 9.72
N PRO A 166 -4.51 26.87 10.12
CA PRO A 166 -4.96 25.81 11.03
C PRO A 166 -5.37 26.32 12.43
N GLU A 167 -4.71 27.35 12.95
CA GLU A 167 -5.03 27.93 14.28
C GLU A 167 -6.37 28.69 14.28
N THR A 168 -6.72 29.33 13.16
CA THR A 168 -8.04 29.93 12.96
C THR A 168 -9.12 28.84 12.96
N ILE A 169 -8.87 27.72 12.30
CA ILE A 169 -9.80 26.59 12.29
C ILE A 169 -9.93 25.95 13.69
N LYS A 170 -8.83 25.79 14.43
CA LYS A 170 -8.86 25.32 15.82
C LYS A 170 -9.65 26.24 16.73
N THR A 171 -9.53 27.56 16.59
CA THR A 171 -10.28 28.51 17.41
C THR A 171 -11.75 28.57 17.04
N VAL A 172 -12.08 28.43 15.75
CA VAL A 172 -13.46 28.44 15.26
C VAL A 172 -14.22 27.17 15.65
N PHE A 173 -13.58 26.00 15.59
CA PHE A 173 -14.22 24.70 15.88
C PHE A 173 -13.83 24.10 17.25
N GLY A 174 -12.97 24.77 18.02
CA GLY A 174 -12.46 24.30 19.31
C GLY A 174 -13.38 24.57 20.50
N THR A 175 -14.24 25.58 20.42
CA THR A 175 -14.98 26.15 21.56
C THR A 175 -16.39 25.58 21.77
N GLN A 176 -16.89 24.69 20.91
CA GLN A 176 -18.24 24.12 21.03
C GLN A 176 -18.20 22.66 21.50
N SER A 177 -17.99 22.46 22.79
CA SER A 177 -18.01 21.13 23.44
C SER A 177 -19.35 20.74 24.09
N THR A 178 -20.44 21.51 23.91
CA THR A 178 -21.69 21.31 24.66
C THR A 178 -22.99 21.60 23.91
N MET A 179 -23.17 21.12 22.67
CA MET A 179 -24.53 20.99 22.11
C MET A 179 -24.74 19.65 21.42
N ALA A 180 -25.15 18.66 22.22
CA ALA A 180 -25.75 17.44 21.73
C ALA A 180 -27.24 17.66 21.44
N THR A 181 -27.66 17.22 20.24
CA THR A 181 -28.94 16.56 19.97
C THR A 181 -30.23 17.24 20.45
N THR A 182 -30.90 17.97 19.56
CA THR A 182 -32.35 17.90 19.34
C THR A 182 -32.68 18.40 17.94
N GLY A 183 -33.64 17.76 17.29
CA GLY A 183 -33.97 17.99 15.88
C GLY A 183 -34.47 19.40 15.55
N THR A 184 -34.36 19.73 14.26
CA THR A 184 -35.17 20.77 13.58
C THR A 184 -35.31 22.10 14.31
N ALA A 185 -34.21 22.67 14.81
CA ALA A 185 -34.18 24.03 15.30
C ALA A 185 -32.99 24.77 14.70
N ASN A 186 -33.26 25.96 14.17
CA ASN A 186 -32.27 26.90 13.65
C ASN A 186 -31.02 26.92 14.52
N VAL A 187 -29.89 26.53 13.94
CA VAL A 187 -28.58 26.69 14.56
C VAL A 187 -28.38 28.20 14.76
N ASN A 188 -28.52 28.68 15.99
CA ASN A 188 -28.13 30.03 16.34
C ASN A 188 -26.59 30.08 16.28
N ILE A 189 -26.06 30.42 15.11
CA ILE A 189 -24.66 30.79 14.94
C ILE A 189 -24.48 32.08 15.74
N PRO A 190 -23.58 32.12 16.75
CA PRO A 190 -23.30 33.37 17.45
C PRO A 190 -22.79 34.37 16.40
N SER A 191 -23.36 35.58 16.36
CA SER A 191 -22.80 36.68 15.57
C SER A 191 -21.45 37.06 16.19
N VAL A 192 -20.39 36.36 15.83
CA VAL A 192 -19.03 36.75 16.18
C VAL A 192 -18.69 37.89 15.26
N GLY A 193 -18.72 39.11 15.81
CA GLY A 193 -18.41 40.33 15.08
C GLY A 193 -17.07 40.21 14.36
N SER A 194 -17.08 40.57 13.08
CA SER A 194 -15.94 40.97 12.25
C SER A 194 -14.58 40.44 12.71
N LEU A 195 -14.36 39.13 12.61
CA LEU A 195 -13.00 38.61 12.59
C LEU A 195 -12.45 38.89 11.20
N GLY A 196 -11.57 39.89 11.13
CA GLY A 196 -10.83 40.26 9.93
C GLY A 196 -10.02 39.06 9.43
N VAL A 197 -10.61 38.32 8.50
CA VAL A 197 -9.91 37.35 7.68
C VAL A 197 -9.01 38.16 6.75
N THR A 198 -7.73 38.29 7.08
CA THR A 198 -6.70 38.68 6.12
C THR A 198 -6.41 37.49 5.19
N SER A 199 -7.36 37.18 4.32
CA SER A 199 -7.14 36.44 3.08
C SER A 199 -8.02 37.07 2.00
N ASN A 200 -7.47 37.21 0.79
CA ASN A 200 -7.92 38.10 -0.29
C ASN A 200 -9.26 37.71 -0.97
N ALA A 201 -10.26 37.21 -0.25
CA ALA A 201 -11.59 36.93 -0.80
C ALA A 201 -12.66 37.53 0.12
N SER A 202 -13.30 38.60 -0.34
CA SER A 202 -14.52 39.15 0.27
C SER A 202 -15.66 38.14 0.07
N TYR A 203 -15.87 37.27 1.04
CA TYR A 203 -16.97 36.29 1.00
C TYR A 203 -18.31 36.96 1.31
N SER A 204 -19.38 36.39 0.74
CA SER A 204 -20.74 36.73 1.16
C SER A 204 -21.03 36.12 2.55
N GLU A 205 -21.93 36.73 3.33
CA GLU A 205 -22.30 36.21 4.67
C GLU A 205 -22.84 34.76 4.59
N THR A 206 -23.48 34.40 3.48
CA THR A 206 -23.99 33.04 3.23
C THR A 206 -22.85 32.03 3.06
N ASP A 207 -21.79 32.38 2.32
CA ASP A 207 -20.64 31.49 2.11
C ASP A 207 -19.92 31.16 3.43
N GLN A 208 -19.81 32.16 4.32
CA GLN A 208 -19.22 31.96 5.65
C GLN A 208 -20.06 31.05 6.54
N GLN A 209 -21.39 31.16 6.48
CA GLN A 209 -22.28 30.30 7.26
C GLN A 209 -22.24 28.85 6.78
N GLU A 210 -22.22 28.62 5.46
CA GLU A 210 -22.09 27.29 4.85
C GLU A 210 -20.74 26.65 5.24
N PHE A 211 -19.65 27.41 5.15
CA PHE A 211 -18.32 26.97 5.54
C PHE A 211 -18.24 26.54 7.00
N LEU A 212 -18.78 27.36 7.92
CA LEU A 212 -18.81 27.04 9.36
C LEU A 212 -19.67 25.82 9.66
N TYR A 213 -20.76 25.63 8.93
CA TYR A 213 -21.66 24.49 9.10
C TYR A 213 -20.98 23.17 8.73
N VAL A 214 -20.34 23.13 7.56
CA VAL A 214 -19.63 21.93 7.07
C VAL A 214 -18.43 21.62 7.97
N GLY A 215 -17.63 22.62 8.33
CA GLY A 215 -16.48 22.44 9.21
C GLY A 215 -16.87 21.90 10.60
N ASN A 216 -17.97 22.38 11.18
CA ASN A 216 -18.52 21.81 12.43
C ASN A 216 -19.02 20.37 12.26
N SER A 217 -19.78 20.11 11.20
CA SER A 217 -20.32 18.76 10.92
C SER A 217 -19.21 17.72 10.75
N LEU A 218 -18.07 18.13 10.18
CA LEU A 218 -16.90 17.27 9.96
C LEU A 218 -15.91 17.22 11.13
N SER A 219 -15.98 18.16 12.09
CA SER A 219 -15.08 18.21 13.25
C SER A 219 -15.56 17.36 14.44
N HIS A 220 -16.86 17.07 14.51
CA HIS A 220 -17.46 16.28 15.57
C HIS A 220 -17.15 14.77 15.44
N SER A 221 -17.34 14.03 16.55
CA SER A 221 -17.23 12.56 16.59
C SER A 221 -18.19 11.83 15.63
N ASN A 222 -19.15 12.55 15.03
CA ASN A 222 -20.14 12.04 14.09
C ASN A 222 -19.73 12.23 12.62
N ALA A 223 -18.54 12.75 12.33
CA ALA A 223 -18.09 13.02 10.95
C ALA A 223 -18.02 11.75 10.07
N ALA A 224 -17.74 10.60 10.67
CA ALA A 224 -17.87 9.32 9.97
C ALA A 224 -19.32 8.96 9.64
N SER A 225 -20.28 9.25 10.54
CA SER A 225 -21.71 9.07 10.26
C SER A 225 -22.20 10.03 9.17
N PHE A 226 -21.68 11.26 9.15
CA PHE A 226 -21.90 12.21 8.06
C PHE A 226 -21.46 11.61 6.73
N LEU A 227 -20.23 11.08 6.65
CA LEU A 227 -19.71 10.49 5.42
C LEU A 227 -20.52 9.28 4.96
N VAL A 228 -20.90 8.39 5.88
CA VAL A 228 -21.75 7.23 5.58
C VAL A 228 -23.10 7.67 4.99
N ASN A 229 -23.75 8.66 5.59
CA ASN A 229 -25.02 9.20 5.07
C ASN A 229 -24.84 9.86 3.71
N PHE A 230 -23.73 10.57 3.51
CA PHE A 230 -23.41 11.19 2.22
C PHE A 230 -23.26 10.13 1.12
N ILE A 231 -22.54 9.04 1.39
CA ILE A 231 -22.38 7.93 0.44
C ILE A 231 -23.72 7.22 0.18
N LEU A 232 -24.56 7.04 1.20
CA LEU A 232 -25.91 6.47 1.06
C LEU A 232 -26.79 7.31 0.12
N GLU A 233 -26.80 8.62 0.28
CA GLU A 233 -27.58 9.50 -0.60
C GLU A 233 -26.99 9.56 -2.02
N LEU A 234 -25.66 9.48 -2.16
CA LEU A 234 -25.02 9.37 -3.48
C LEU A 234 -25.34 8.05 -4.20
N LYS A 235 -25.46 6.93 -3.48
CA LYS A 235 -25.93 5.66 -4.03
C LYS A 235 -27.29 5.84 -4.69
N ASN A 236 -28.22 6.56 -4.05
CA ASN A 236 -29.54 6.83 -4.60
C ASN A 236 -29.52 7.72 -5.84
N ILE A 237 -28.66 8.75 -5.83
CA ILE A 237 -28.47 9.71 -6.93
C ILE A 237 -27.85 9.07 -8.16
N LEU A 238 -26.89 8.17 -7.98
CA LEU A 238 -26.14 7.55 -9.08
C LEU A 238 -26.70 6.17 -9.45
N ASN A 239 -27.56 5.58 -8.60
CA ASN A 239 -28.05 4.20 -8.71
C ASN A 239 -26.92 3.22 -8.99
N HIS A 240 -25.82 3.42 -8.27
CA HIS A 240 -24.68 2.53 -8.27
C HIS A 240 -24.90 1.43 -7.21
N ARG A 241 -24.20 0.30 -7.29
CA ARG A 241 -24.35 -0.81 -6.34
C ARG A 241 -23.79 -0.44 -4.97
N TYR A 242 -22.52 -0.03 -4.96
CA TYR A 242 -21.85 0.53 -3.78
C TYR A 242 -20.69 1.45 -4.20
N THR A 243 -20.24 2.28 -3.27
CA THR A 243 -19.00 3.03 -3.35
C THR A 243 -17.88 2.22 -2.70
N ILE A 244 -16.70 2.15 -3.31
CA ILE A 244 -15.51 1.53 -2.72
C ILE A 244 -14.45 2.59 -2.43
N LEU A 245 -14.14 2.79 -1.14
CA LEU A 245 -13.06 3.68 -0.72
C LEU A 245 -11.72 2.95 -0.83
N LEU A 246 -10.83 3.47 -1.66
CA LEU A 246 -9.49 2.94 -1.90
C LEU A 246 -8.50 3.83 -1.13
N ILE A 247 -8.17 3.42 0.10
CA ILE A 247 -7.35 4.23 1.01
C ILE A 247 -5.89 3.77 0.93
N ASP A 248 -5.00 4.64 0.48
CA ASP A 248 -3.57 4.37 0.40
C ASP A 248 -2.82 4.98 1.59
N GLU A 249 -1.68 4.36 1.94
CA GLU A 249 -0.71 4.87 2.92
C GLU A 249 -1.25 5.01 4.36
N CYS A 250 -2.21 4.15 4.75
CA CYS A 250 -2.78 4.13 6.11
C CYS A 250 -1.76 3.98 7.23
N SER A 251 -0.61 3.39 6.93
CA SER A 251 0.42 3.08 7.93
C SER A 251 1.53 4.13 8.02
N GLU A 252 1.56 5.10 7.10
CA GLU A 252 2.55 6.19 7.11
C GLU A 252 2.13 7.36 8.03
N VAL A 253 0.87 7.37 8.49
CA VAL A 253 0.38 8.38 9.44
C VAL A 253 0.66 7.99 10.89
N SER A 254 0.63 8.97 11.80
CA SER A 254 0.84 8.74 13.24
C SER A 254 -0.16 7.73 13.83
N LYS A 255 0.23 7.08 14.93
CA LYS A 255 -0.64 6.12 15.65
C LYS A 255 -2.06 6.66 15.89
N ASN A 256 -2.18 7.92 16.32
CA ASN A 256 -3.47 8.55 16.60
C ASN A 256 -4.30 8.74 15.33
N ALA A 257 -3.68 9.10 14.21
CA ALA A 257 -4.36 9.16 12.92
C ALA A 257 -4.77 7.76 12.42
N GLN A 258 -3.94 6.74 12.60
CA GLN A 258 -4.31 5.35 12.29
C GLN A 258 -5.57 4.93 13.05
N ILE A 259 -5.67 5.26 14.35
CA ILE A 259 -6.87 4.99 15.15
C ILE A 259 -8.12 5.62 14.52
N GLU A 260 -8.03 6.85 14.03
CA GLU A 260 -9.17 7.52 13.39
C GLU A 260 -9.50 6.95 12.00
N VAL A 261 -8.49 6.57 11.21
CA VAL A 261 -8.69 5.86 9.93
C VAL A 261 -9.43 4.55 10.19
N PHE A 262 -8.96 3.72 11.13
CA PHE A 262 -9.63 2.46 11.47
C PHE A 262 -11.01 2.65 12.10
N ARG A 263 -11.27 3.80 12.76
CA ARG A 263 -12.60 4.15 13.26
C ARG A 263 -13.57 4.36 12.09
N LEU A 264 -13.15 5.11 11.08
CA LEU A 264 -13.90 5.28 9.83
C LEU A 264 -14.16 3.92 9.17
N LEU A 265 -13.13 3.10 9.00
CA LEU A 265 -13.27 1.77 8.39
C LEU A 265 -14.28 0.90 9.14
N LYS A 266 -14.23 0.90 10.48
CA LYS A 266 -15.18 0.18 11.31
C LYS A 266 -16.60 0.71 11.19
N LEU A 267 -16.79 2.01 11.03
CA LEU A 267 -18.11 2.62 10.84
C LEU A 267 -18.70 2.34 9.46
N ILE A 268 -17.87 2.33 8.41
CA ILE A 268 -18.28 1.85 7.08
C ILE A 268 -18.79 0.41 7.17
N ARG A 269 -18.11 -0.45 7.95
CA ARG A 269 -18.54 -1.83 8.20
C ARG A 269 -19.78 -1.93 9.10
N GLY A 270 -19.95 -1.02 10.06
CA GLY A 270 -21.03 -1.04 11.06
C GLY A 270 -22.31 -0.34 10.63
N ALA A 271 -22.26 0.50 9.59
CA ALA A 271 -23.42 1.13 8.97
C ALA A 271 -24.24 0.20 8.06
N LEU A 272 -23.87 -1.09 8.04
CA LEU A 272 -24.36 -2.13 7.17
C LEU A 272 -25.49 -2.87 7.88
N THR A 273 -26.66 -2.97 7.24
CA THR A 273 -27.71 -3.90 7.65
C THR A 273 -27.28 -5.33 7.33
N ASP A 274 -27.91 -6.33 7.94
CA ASP A 274 -27.60 -7.75 7.66
C ASP A 274 -27.90 -8.15 6.19
N GLU A 275 -28.55 -7.27 5.42
CA GLU A 275 -28.85 -7.46 4.00
C GLU A 275 -27.72 -6.91 3.10
N ALA A 276 -26.90 -7.82 2.55
CA ALA A 276 -25.76 -7.47 1.69
C ALA A 276 -26.10 -6.60 0.45
N ASN A 277 -27.37 -6.56 0.03
CA ASN A 277 -27.85 -5.74 -1.10
C ASN A 277 -28.10 -4.26 -0.71
N GLU A 278 -28.17 -3.94 0.57
CA GLU A 278 -28.45 -2.58 1.06
C GLU A 278 -27.16 -1.76 1.26
N ASN A 279 -26.02 -2.42 1.41
CA ASN A 279 -24.73 -1.79 1.69
C ASN A 279 -24.34 -0.74 0.64
N ALA A 280 -24.00 0.45 1.10
CA ALA A 280 -23.66 1.58 0.23
C ALA A 280 -22.15 1.85 0.12
N ALA A 281 -21.35 1.33 1.04
CA ALA A 281 -19.92 1.59 1.10
C ALA A 281 -19.14 0.34 1.50
N TYR A 282 -18.01 0.13 0.82
CA TYR A 282 -16.96 -0.81 1.20
C TYR A 282 -15.61 -0.10 1.17
N PHE A 283 -14.58 -0.72 1.74
CA PHE A 283 -13.22 -0.20 1.69
C PHE A 283 -12.19 -1.23 1.24
N CYS A 284 -11.14 -0.74 0.61
CA CYS A 284 -9.92 -1.46 0.35
C CYS A 284 -8.75 -0.56 0.77
N ALA A 285 -8.09 -0.88 1.87
CA ALA A 285 -7.04 -0.04 2.43
C ALA A 285 -5.66 -0.70 2.34
N SER A 286 -4.64 0.05 1.93
CA SER A 286 -3.26 -0.44 1.92
C SER A 286 -2.59 -0.26 3.28
N VAL A 287 -1.94 -1.31 3.77
CA VAL A 287 -1.31 -1.33 5.11
C VAL A 287 0.07 -1.99 5.07
N TYR A 288 0.91 -1.64 6.04
CA TYR A 288 2.15 -2.35 6.33
C TYR A 288 1.94 -3.48 7.34
N PRO A 289 2.89 -4.43 7.45
CA PRO A 289 2.89 -5.38 8.54
C PRO A 289 2.96 -4.72 9.92
N THR A 290 2.30 -5.32 10.91
CA THR A 290 2.50 -5.02 12.34
C THR A 290 4.00 -5.17 12.70
N PRO A 291 4.57 -4.32 13.56
CA PRO A 291 3.92 -3.31 14.43
C PRO A 291 3.67 -1.93 13.81
N ILE A 292 3.92 -1.75 12.51
CA ILE A 292 3.91 -0.43 11.87
C ILE A 292 2.48 0.04 11.64
N THR A 293 1.65 -0.86 11.14
CA THR A 293 0.20 -0.69 11.23
C THR A 293 -0.24 -1.03 12.63
N TYR A 294 -0.84 -0.05 13.29
CA TYR A 294 -1.46 -0.18 14.59
C TYR A 294 -2.97 -0.40 14.43
N TYR A 295 -3.42 -1.61 14.73
CA TYR A 295 -4.85 -1.93 14.82
C TYR A 295 -5.35 -1.59 16.22
N PRO A 296 -6.37 -0.72 16.37
CA PRO A 296 -6.92 -0.34 17.67
C PRO A 296 -7.41 -1.55 18.48
N SER A 297 -7.14 -1.54 19.79
CA SER A 297 -7.59 -2.58 20.71
C SER A 297 -7.89 -2.04 22.11
N ASN A 298 -9.03 -2.44 22.66
CA ASN A 298 -9.45 -2.16 24.03
C ASN A 298 -8.41 -2.65 25.05
N VAL A 299 -7.69 -3.74 24.76
CA VAL A 299 -6.61 -4.27 25.63
C VAL A 299 -5.45 -3.27 25.74
N ASN A 300 -5.22 -2.48 24.70
CA ASN A 300 -4.19 -1.44 24.67
C ASN A 300 -4.72 -0.06 25.08
N GLY A 301 -5.97 0.04 25.58
CA GLY A 301 -6.60 1.27 26.04
C GLY A 301 -7.28 2.11 24.96
N ASP A 302 -7.48 1.57 23.75
CA ASP A 302 -8.17 2.28 22.66
C ASP A 302 -9.70 2.24 22.84
N PRO A 303 -10.44 3.17 22.22
CA PRO A 303 -11.90 3.24 22.37
C PRO A 303 -12.68 2.13 21.67
N PHE A 304 -12.04 1.33 20.80
CA PHE A 304 -12.66 0.20 20.10
C PHE A 304 -11.60 -0.82 19.65
N ASN A 305 -12.06 -2.04 19.34
CA ASN A 305 -11.24 -3.07 18.67
C ASN A 305 -11.38 -2.96 17.15
N PHE A 306 -10.30 -3.13 16.39
CA PHE A 306 -10.38 -3.45 14.96
C PHE A 306 -9.80 -4.84 14.73
N ASP A 307 -10.66 -5.82 14.45
CA ASP A 307 -10.29 -7.23 14.41
C ASP A 307 -10.10 -7.67 12.95
N VAL A 308 -8.83 -7.74 12.51
CA VAL A 308 -8.48 -8.26 11.18
C VAL A 308 -9.01 -9.69 11.02
N GLY A 309 -9.68 -9.97 9.90
CA GLY A 309 -10.38 -11.23 9.62
C GLY A 309 -11.87 -11.20 9.98
N HIS A 310 -12.29 -10.31 10.89
CA HIS A 310 -13.70 -10.09 11.21
C HIS A 310 -14.22 -8.77 10.63
N ASP A 311 -13.46 -7.68 10.77
CA ASP A 311 -13.83 -6.36 10.25
C ASP A 311 -13.38 -6.16 8.78
N ALA A 312 -12.35 -6.89 8.33
CA ALA A 312 -11.86 -6.89 6.95
C ALA A 312 -11.07 -8.18 6.62
N ILE A 313 -11.09 -8.58 5.35
CA ILE A 313 -10.26 -9.67 4.82
C ILE A 313 -8.85 -9.13 4.57
N MET A 314 -7.84 -9.88 5.02
CA MET A 314 -6.44 -9.53 4.80
C MET A 314 -5.90 -10.21 3.53
N GLU A 315 -5.44 -9.41 2.57
CA GLU A 315 -4.79 -9.86 1.34
C GLU A 315 -3.30 -9.50 1.38
N TYR A 316 -2.45 -10.52 1.33
CA TYR A 316 -1.00 -10.34 1.36
C TYR A 316 -0.46 -10.20 -0.07
N VAL A 317 0.21 -9.08 -0.36
CA VAL A 317 0.77 -8.80 -1.71
C VAL A 317 2.18 -9.35 -1.88
N SER A 318 2.83 -9.76 -0.79
CA SER A 318 4.17 -10.36 -0.88
C SER A 318 4.11 -11.68 -1.64
N MET A 319 4.74 -11.73 -2.82
CA MET A 319 4.84 -12.97 -3.58
C MET A 319 5.72 -13.96 -2.84
N ASP A 320 5.23 -15.20 -2.74
CA ASP A 320 5.96 -16.29 -2.13
C ASP A 320 7.02 -16.82 -3.10
N GLU A 321 8.30 -16.74 -2.72
CA GLU A 321 9.45 -17.16 -3.52
C GLU A 321 9.49 -18.67 -3.82
N LEU A 322 8.62 -19.43 -3.14
CA LEU A 322 8.42 -20.86 -3.34
C LEU A 322 7.18 -21.17 -4.18
N SER A 323 6.42 -20.15 -4.61
CA SER A 323 5.30 -20.35 -5.54
C SER A 323 5.82 -20.83 -6.89
N ASP A 324 5.11 -21.77 -7.52
CA ASP A 324 5.46 -22.27 -8.85
C ASP A 324 5.41 -21.14 -9.90
N ASP A 325 4.55 -20.13 -9.69
CA ASP A 325 4.39 -18.98 -10.58
C ASP A 325 5.39 -17.84 -10.33
N TYR A 326 6.29 -17.97 -9.35
CA TYR A 326 7.16 -16.86 -8.90
C TYR A 326 8.07 -16.33 -10.00
N LEU A 327 8.77 -17.22 -10.70
CA LEU A 327 9.66 -16.83 -11.80
C LEU A 327 8.87 -16.43 -13.05
N ASP A 328 7.74 -17.08 -13.29
CA ASP A 328 6.89 -16.77 -14.44
C ASP A 328 6.28 -15.37 -14.33
N PHE A 329 5.94 -14.92 -13.12
CA PHE A 329 5.57 -13.54 -12.84
C PHE A 329 6.62 -12.55 -13.34
N TYR A 330 7.88 -12.68 -12.90
CA TYR A 330 8.94 -11.72 -13.25
C TYR A 330 9.33 -11.80 -14.73
N LYS A 331 9.24 -13.00 -15.32
CA LYS A 331 9.39 -13.21 -16.76
C LYS A 331 8.33 -12.46 -17.54
N THR A 332 7.06 -12.65 -17.19
CA THR A 332 5.90 -12.00 -17.82
C THR A 332 5.96 -10.49 -17.64
N LEU A 333 6.27 -10.01 -16.43
CA LEU A 333 6.47 -8.59 -16.14
C LEU A 333 7.54 -8.00 -17.08
N THR A 334 8.71 -8.62 -17.17
CA THR A 334 9.81 -8.11 -18.00
C THR A 334 9.45 -8.11 -19.48
N ASN A 335 8.86 -9.19 -19.98
CA ASN A 335 8.42 -9.29 -21.37
C ASN A 335 7.35 -8.25 -21.72
N ASN A 336 6.38 -8.01 -20.82
CA ASN A 336 5.36 -6.98 -21.04
C ASN A 336 5.98 -5.60 -21.13
N ARG A 337 6.93 -5.27 -20.24
CA ARG A 337 7.64 -3.98 -20.28
C ARG A 337 8.46 -3.81 -21.55
N ILE A 338 9.13 -4.87 -22.01
CA ILE A 338 9.88 -4.84 -23.27
C ILE A 338 8.95 -4.52 -24.44
N ARG A 339 7.81 -5.23 -24.55
CA ARG A 339 6.85 -5.02 -25.63
C ARG A 339 6.22 -3.64 -25.61
N GLU A 340 5.90 -3.12 -24.43
CA GLU A 340 5.20 -1.84 -24.27
C GLU A 340 6.15 -0.64 -24.39
N MET A 341 7.38 -0.74 -23.89
CA MET A 341 8.29 0.40 -23.74
C MET A 341 9.45 0.41 -24.72
N LEU A 342 9.75 -0.73 -25.36
CA LEU A 342 10.82 -0.88 -26.35
C LEU A 342 10.31 -1.44 -27.71
N PRO A 343 9.13 -1.04 -28.24
CA PRO A 343 8.58 -1.64 -29.45
C PRO A 343 9.45 -1.43 -30.70
N GLU A 344 10.19 -0.33 -30.74
CA GLU A 344 11.03 0.08 -31.88
C GLU A 344 12.31 -0.77 -32.02
N GLN A 345 12.71 -1.46 -30.95
CA GLN A 345 13.97 -2.21 -30.92
C GLN A 345 13.82 -3.65 -31.44
N GLY A 346 12.59 -4.08 -31.74
CA GLY A 346 12.30 -5.47 -32.16
C GLY A 346 12.46 -6.51 -31.04
N TYR A 347 12.63 -6.06 -29.79
CA TYR A 347 12.72 -6.93 -28.62
C TYR A 347 11.33 -7.48 -28.24
N SER A 348 11.29 -8.73 -27.83
CA SER A 348 10.06 -9.43 -27.43
C SER A 348 10.22 -10.31 -26.20
N ASN A 349 11.45 -10.56 -25.76
CA ASN A 349 11.78 -11.50 -24.71
C ASN A 349 12.83 -10.91 -23.74
N TYR A 350 12.76 -11.26 -22.45
CA TYR A 350 13.75 -10.85 -21.45
C TYR A 350 15.19 -11.25 -21.83
N LEU A 351 15.37 -12.32 -22.59
CA LEU A 351 16.68 -12.72 -23.14
C LEU A 351 17.21 -11.77 -24.22
N ASP A 352 16.42 -10.83 -24.71
CA ASP A 352 16.91 -9.75 -25.58
C ASP A 352 17.74 -8.75 -24.79
N ILE A 353 17.43 -8.54 -23.50
CA ILE A 353 18.12 -7.61 -22.59
C ILE A 353 19.05 -8.30 -21.57
N MET A 354 18.81 -9.59 -21.27
CA MET A 354 19.61 -10.41 -20.35
C MET A 354 20.43 -11.45 -21.10
N GLU A 355 21.62 -11.77 -20.60
CA GLU A 355 22.51 -12.77 -21.20
C GLU A 355 21.94 -14.19 -21.11
N ASN A 356 21.28 -14.54 -20.00
CA ASN A 356 20.78 -15.89 -19.74
C ASN A 356 19.70 -15.92 -18.63
N GLU A 357 19.09 -17.08 -18.43
CA GLU A 357 18.05 -17.31 -17.41
C GLU A 357 18.55 -17.11 -15.98
N LYS A 358 19.84 -17.38 -15.70
CA LYS A 358 20.42 -17.15 -14.36
C LYS A 358 20.34 -15.66 -13.95
N CYS A 359 20.42 -14.74 -14.91
CA CYS A 359 20.21 -13.31 -14.64
C CYS A 359 18.80 -13.02 -14.12
N LEU A 360 17.78 -13.61 -14.76
CA LEU A 360 16.39 -13.49 -14.34
C LEU A 360 16.18 -14.10 -12.95
N VAL A 361 16.71 -15.30 -12.71
CA VAL A 361 16.61 -15.99 -11.41
C VAL A 361 17.22 -15.13 -10.30
N LEU A 362 18.46 -14.65 -10.48
CA LEU A 362 19.10 -13.82 -9.46
C LEU A 362 18.32 -12.53 -9.20
N ALA A 363 17.91 -11.80 -10.25
CA ALA A 363 17.14 -10.58 -10.11
C ALA A 363 15.82 -10.81 -9.37
N ALA A 364 15.08 -11.86 -9.74
CA ALA A 364 13.79 -12.20 -9.13
C ALA A 364 13.95 -12.62 -7.67
N TYR A 365 14.94 -13.43 -7.32
CA TYR A 365 15.12 -13.85 -5.92
C TYR A 365 15.71 -12.75 -5.05
N PHE A 366 16.61 -11.90 -5.56
CA PHE A 366 17.09 -10.72 -4.84
C PHE A 366 15.98 -9.68 -4.61
N SER A 367 14.98 -9.62 -5.49
CA SER A 367 13.82 -8.77 -5.25
C SER A 367 12.88 -9.32 -4.19
N ASN A 368 12.91 -10.64 -3.94
CA ASN A 368 12.17 -11.32 -2.85
C ASN A 368 10.68 -10.93 -2.81
N GLY A 369 10.03 -11.01 -3.97
CA GLY A 369 8.62 -10.64 -4.17
C GLY A 369 8.35 -9.14 -4.31
N ASN A 370 9.36 -8.27 -4.15
CA ASN A 370 9.22 -6.82 -4.24
C ASN A 370 9.43 -6.31 -5.67
N VAL A 371 8.35 -5.90 -6.33
CA VAL A 371 8.41 -5.52 -7.75
C VAL A 371 9.23 -4.24 -7.99
N ARG A 372 9.15 -3.26 -7.09
CA ARG A 372 9.99 -2.06 -7.15
C ARG A 372 11.47 -2.42 -7.10
N ARG A 373 11.87 -3.25 -6.13
CA ARG A 373 13.26 -3.69 -5.97
C ARG A 373 13.76 -4.45 -7.20
N TYR A 374 12.91 -5.27 -7.81
CA TYR A 374 13.25 -5.97 -9.07
C TYR A 374 13.63 -4.97 -10.18
N ILE A 375 12.81 -3.94 -10.39
CA ILE A 375 13.05 -2.93 -11.43
C ILE A 375 14.31 -2.10 -11.09
N GLU A 376 14.54 -1.79 -9.82
CA GLU A 376 15.75 -1.10 -9.36
C GLU A 376 17.02 -1.96 -9.56
N ILE A 377 16.95 -3.28 -9.32
CA ILE A 377 18.04 -4.23 -9.64
C ILE A 377 18.35 -4.19 -11.13
N LEU A 378 17.34 -4.27 -12.00
CA LEU A 378 17.55 -4.20 -13.45
C LEU A 378 18.15 -2.87 -13.88
N LYS A 379 17.72 -1.76 -13.29
CA LYS A 379 18.29 -0.42 -13.56
C LYS A 379 19.77 -0.38 -13.21
N HIS A 380 20.13 -0.76 -11.99
CA HIS A 380 21.52 -0.74 -11.54
C HIS A 380 22.39 -1.71 -12.34
N ALA A 381 21.86 -2.88 -12.72
CA ALA A 381 22.59 -3.81 -13.58
C ALA A 381 22.80 -3.26 -14.99
N TYR A 382 21.83 -2.52 -15.54
CA TYR A 382 22.01 -1.82 -16.81
C TYR A 382 23.04 -0.68 -16.70
N ASP A 383 23.04 0.08 -15.60
CA ASP A 383 24.05 1.10 -15.32
C ASP A 383 25.47 0.46 -15.24
N ASN A 384 25.59 -0.71 -14.58
CA ASN A 384 26.82 -1.50 -14.51
C ASN A 384 27.28 -2.00 -15.90
N LEU A 385 26.34 -2.47 -16.74
CA LEU A 385 26.61 -2.85 -18.12
C LEU A 385 27.22 -1.69 -18.92
N ILE A 386 26.62 -0.49 -18.82
CA ILE A 386 27.09 0.71 -19.50
C ILE A 386 28.53 1.05 -19.05
N GLN A 387 28.79 1.04 -17.75
CA GLN A 387 30.13 1.29 -17.20
C GLN A 387 31.14 0.25 -17.69
N ARG A 388 30.78 -1.04 -17.63
CA ARG A 388 31.61 -2.16 -18.09
C ARG A 388 32.02 -2.03 -19.56
N ILE A 389 31.10 -1.58 -20.42
CA ILE A 389 31.36 -1.44 -21.86
C ILE A 389 32.11 -0.15 -22.19
N GLY A 390 31.87 0.95 -21.45
CA GLY A 390 32.65 2.18 -21.58
C GLY A 390 34.18 1.95 -21.43
N HIS A 391 34.58 0.84 -20.80
CA HIS A 391 35.96 0.43 -20.61
C HIS A 391 36.49 -0.65 -21.58
N LYS A 392 35.68 -1.16 -22.53
CA LYS A 392 36.09 -2.21 -23.48
C LYS A 392 36.32 -1.66 -24.90
N PRO A 393 37.38 -2.08 -25.62
CA PRO A 393 37.49 -1.88 -27.06
C PRO A 393 36.45 -2.75 -27.82
N SER A 394 36.01 -2.28 -28.99
CA SER A 394 34.85 -2.72 -29.78
C SER A 394 34.45 -4.20 -29.67
N ALA A 395 33.29 -4.47 -29.08
CA ALA A 395 32.64 -5.78 -29.13
C ALA A 395 31.98 -6.04 -30.50
N THR A 396 32.08 -7.27 -30.98
CA THR A 396 31.48 -7.76 -32.24
C THR A 396 30.00 -8.16 -32.08
N ASN A 397 29.54 -8.39 -30.85
CA ASN A 397 28.15 -8.78 -30.52
C ASN A 397 27.46 -7.71 -29.66
N VAL A 398 26.12 -7.72 -29.66
CA VAL A 398 25.31 -6.91 -28.74
C VAL A 398 25.55 -7.37 -27.31
N GLU A 399 26.11 -6.52 -26.47
CA GLU A 399 26.33 -6.83 -25.06
C GLU A 399 25.04 -6.63 -24.25
N LYS A 400 24.73 -7.60 -23.39
CA LYS A 400 23.52 -7.70 -22.56
C LYS A 400 23.89 -7.69 -21.08
N ILE A 401 22.89 -7.49 -20.23
CA ILE A 401 23.04 -7.57 -18.76
C ILE A 401 23.43 -9.01 -18.40
N ASN A 402 24.58 -9.19 -17.74
CA ASN A 402 25.06 -10.49 -17.30
C ASN A 402 24.86 -10.72 -15.79
N THR A 403 25.25 -11.89 -15.29
CA THR A 403 25.04 -12.25 -13.88
C THR A 403 25.83 -11.36 -12.93
N LYS A 404 27.04 -10.93 -13.32
CA LYS A 404 27.89 -10.07 -12.50
C LYS A 404 27.29 -8.67 -12.37
N ASP A 405 26.73 -8.13 -13.45
CA ASP A 405 26.04 -6.84 -13.44
C ASP A 405 24.86 -6.84 -12.42
N ILE A 406 24.12 -7.95 -12.33
CA ILE A 406 23.02 -8.16 -11.36
C ILE A 406 23.55 -8.31 -9.92
N GLU A 407 24.61 -9.08 -9.71
CA GLU A 407 25.21 -9.28 -8.39
C GLU A 407 25.80 -7.95 -7.84
N GLU A 408 26.47 -7.17 -8.69
CA GLU A 408 27.04 -5.87 -8.33
C GLU A 408 25.98 -4.79 -8.05
N ALA A 409 24.78 -4.91 -8.64
CA ALA A 409 23.68 -4.01 -8.31
C ALA A 409 23.33 -4.00 -6.81
N LEU A 410 23.55 -5.13 -6.12
CA LEU A 410 23.28 -5.25 -4.68
C LEU A 410 24.21 -4.41 -3.81
N SER A 411 25.43 -4.11 -4.26
CA SER A 411 26.37 -3.27 -3.53
C SER A 411 25.88 -1.84 -3.34
N SER A 412 24.95 -1.38 -4.18
CA SER A 412 24.24 -0.12 -3.97
C SER A 412 22.90 -0.33 -3.28
N ILE A 413 22.11 -1.31 -3.74
CA ILE A 413 20.72 -1.48 -3.30
C ILE A 413 20.64 -1.86 -1.81
N VAL A 414 21.46 -2.82 -1.36
CA VAL A 414 21.38 -3.30 0.02
C VAL A 414 21.75 -2.18 1.00
N PRO A 415 22.91 -1.50 0.91
CA PRO A 415 23.26 -0.43 1.85
C PRO A 415 22.37 0.80 1.75
N ASN A 416 21.97 1.20 0.53
CA ASN A 416 21.29 2.49 0.33
C ASN A 416 19.76 2.41 0.50
N GLN A 417 19.16 1.23 0.32
CA GLN A 417 17.70 1.09 0.31
C GLN A 417 17.17 0.20 1.42
N VAL A 418 17.80 -0.97 1.63
CA VAL A 418 17.35 -1.99 2.60
C VAL A 418 17.96 -1.77 3.98
N LEU A 419 19.26 -1.50 4.03
CA LEU A 419 20.05 -1.33 5.26
C LEU A 419 20.50 0.13 5.44
N ALA A 420 19.63 1.07 5.07
CA ALA A 420 19.95 2.49 5.09
C ALA A 420 19.99 3.05 6.53
N TYR A 421 21.08 3.72 6.89
CA TYR A 421 21.30 4.30 8.23
C TYR A 421 20.25 5.33 8.65
N ASN A 422 19.58 5.99 7.70
CA ASN A 422 18.51 6.94 8.00
C ASN A 422 17.15 6.26 8.29
N LYS A 423 17.05 4.93 8.17
CA LYS A 423 15.81 4.18 8.38
C LYS A 423 15.91 3.08 9.42
N LEU A 424 17.12 2.68 9.79
CA LEU A 424 17.39 1.63 10.78
C LEU A 424 18.18 2.21 11.95
N THR A 425 17.89 1.71 13.14
CA THR A 425 18.61 2.08 14.37
C THR A 425 19.84 1.20 14.58
N GLU A 426 20.77 1.62 15.43
CA GLU A 426 21.93 0.80 15.82
C GLU A 426 21.52 -0.58 16.37
N ASN A 427 20.42 -0.64 17.11
CA ASN A 427 19.87 -1.89 17.61
C ASN A 427 19.37 -2.80 16.48
N ASP A 428 18.76 -2.24 15.43
CA ASP A 428 18.32 -2.99 14.25
C ASP A 428 19.52 -3.64 13.54
N PHE A 429 20.61 -2.89 13.36
CA PHE A 429 21.86 -3.41 12.79
C PHE A 429 22.46 -4.53 13.65
N ARG A 430 22.55 -4.32 14.97
CA ARG A 430 23.07 -5.34 15.90
C ARG A 430 22.25 -6.64 15.85
N ILE A 431 20.92 -6.53 15.77
CA ILE A 431 20.03 -7.68 15.60
C ILE A 431 20.31 -8.40 14.28
N LEU A 432 20.42 -7.64 13.19
CA LEU A 432 20.69 -8.19 11.87
C LEU A 432 22.04 -8.92 11.83
N ASP A 433 23.10 -8.33 12.36
CA ASP A 433 24.45 -8.92 12.42
C ASP A 433 24.47 -10.24 13.19
N ASN A 434 23.73 -10.31 14.31
CA ASN A 434 23.56 -11.53 15.09
C ASN A 434 22.89 -12.65 14.24
N ILE A 435 21.82 -12.30 13.51
CA ILE A 435 21.11 -13.23 12.62
C ILE A 435 22.03 -13.69 11.48
N VAL A 436 22.66 -12.76 10.76
CA VAL A 436 23.58 -13.03 9.64
C VAL A 436 24.72 -13.92 10.09
N THR A 437 25.36 -13.60 11.22
CA THR A 437 26.50 -14.38 11.75
C THR A 437 26.11 -15.81 12.09
N LYS A 438 24.95 -15.99 12.75
CA LYS A 438 24.41 -17.32 13.07
C LYS A 438 24.10 -18.13 11.80
N MET A 439 23.50 -17.50 10.80
CA MET A 439 23.20 -18.14 9.51
C MET A 439 24.47 -18.52 8.74
N ASN A 440 25.42 -17.59 8.62
CA ASN A 440 26.71 -17.81 7.96
C ASN A 440 27.44 -19.01 8.56
N LYS A 441 27.58 -19.04 9.90
CA LYS A 441 28.23 -20.14 10.62
C LYS A 441 27.56 -21.49 10.33
N ARG A 442 26.23 -21.52 10.29
CA ARG A 442 25.47 -22.73 9.98
C ARG A 442 25.65 -23.17 8.53
N ASN A 443 25.56 -22.25 7.58
CA ASN A 443 25.66 -22.56 6.15
C ASN A 443 27.07 -23.04 5.78
N LYS A 444 28.13 -22.43 6.31
CA LYS A 444 29.51 -22.94 6.15
C LYS A 444 29.70 -24.33 6.73
N LYS A 445 29.07 -24.63 7.87
CA LYS A 445 29.07 -25.99 8.44
C LYS A 445 28.37 -26.97 7.50
N ASN A 446 27.17 -26.63 7.01
CA ASN A 446 26.42 -27.45 6.07
C ASN A 446 27.22 -27.71 4.78
N GLU A 447 27.88 -26.70 4.22
CA GLU A 447 28.73 -26.82 3.05
C GLU A 447 29.89 -27.78 3.26
N THR A 448 30.55 -27.70 4.41
CA THR A 448 31.64 -28.60 4.78
C THR A 448 31.14 -30.05 4.89
N GLU A 449 29.99 -30.26 5.55
CA GLU A 449 29.39 -31.58 5.66
C GLU A 449 28.87 -32.12 4.32
N ASN A 450 28.46 -31.25 3.41
CA ASN A 450 27.91 -31.66 2.11
C ASN A 450 28.96 -32.17 1.13
N LYS A 451 30.24 -31.89 1.35
CA LYS A 451 31.34 -32.37 0.48
C LYS A 451 31.40 -33.89 0.41
N THR A 452 31.00 -34.58 1.47
CA THR A 452 31.03 -36.06 1.56
C THR A 452 29.67 -36.71 1.35
N LYS A 453 28.60 -35.91 1.19
CA LYS A 453 27.22 -36.41 1.07
C LYS A 453 26.78 -36.49 -0.39
N THR A 454 26.01 -37.53 -0.71
CA THR A 454 25.29 -37.63 -1.99
C THR A 454 24.21 -36.54 -2.08
N GLU A 455 23.84 -36.12 -3.30
CA GLU A 455 22.88 -35.03 -3.55
C GLU A 455 21.58 -35.14 -2.72
N LYS A 456 21.01 -36.35 -2.64
CA LYS A 456 19.79 -36.61 -1.86
C LYS A 456 19.95 -36.23 -0.38
N ASN A 457 21.14 -36.46 0.18
CA ASN A 457 21.46 -36.28 1.60
C ASN A 457 22.10 -34.92 1.92
N LYS A 458 22.39 -34.09 0.91
CA LYS A 458 22.95 -32.74 1.15
C LYS A 458 21.97 -31.89 1.95
N LEU A 459 22.49 -31.19 2.95
CA LEU A 459 21.76 -30.22 3.76
C LEU A 459 21.55 -28.95 2.94
N PRO A 460 20.33 -28.39 2.85
CA PRO A 460 20.13 -27.11 2.18
C PRO A 460 20.80 -25.97 2.96
N ALA A 461 21.16 -24.89 2.26
CA ALA A 461 21.42 -23.61 2.90
C ALA A 461 20.17 -23.14 3.65
N ASN A 462 20.35 -22.53 4.82
CA ASN A 462 19.28 -22.03 5.66
C ASN A 462 19.28 -20.50 5.68
N VAL A 463 18.12 -19.93 5.33
CA VAL A 463 17.80 -18.50 5.48
C VAL A 463 16.58 -18.28 6.38
N TYR A 464 15.98 -19.37 6.89
CA TYR A 464 14.78 -19.33 7.72
C TYR A 464 15.14 -19.43 9.21
N PHE A 465 14.41 -18.68 10.04
CA PHE A 465 14.59 -18.66 11.47
C PHE A 465 13.30 -18.36 12.24
N THR A 466 13.34 -18.54 13.55
CA THR A 466 12.25 -18.30 14.49
C THR A 466 12.80 -17.54 15.69
N VAL A 467 12.06 -16.53 16.15
CA VAL A 467 12.33 -15.75 17.37
C VAL A 467 11.15 -15.89 18.32
N SER A 468 11.26 -15.48 19.59
CA SER A 468 10.06 -15.46 20.47
C SER A 468 9.05 -14.40 19.99
N ARG A 469 7.76 -14.56 20.34
CA ARG A 469 6.72 -13.59 19.94
C ARG A 469 6.97 -12.19 20.51
N SER A 470 7.51 -12.09 21.72
CA SER A 470 7.88 -10.82 22.35
C SER A 470 9.05 -10.15 21.62
N GLU A 471 10.02 -10.92 21.14
CA GLU A 471 11.15 -10.40 20.36
C GLU A 471 10.77 -10.02 18.93
N ALA A 472 9.77 -10.67 18.32
CA ALA A 472 9.32 -10.34 16.97
C ALA A 472 8.89 -8.86 16.83
N MET A 473 8.38 -8.24 17.91
CA MET A 473 8.03 -6.82 17.93
C MET A 473 9.25 -5.91 17.75
N LYS A 474 10.46 -6.36 18.13
CA LYS A 474 11.72 -5.62 17.94
C LYS A 474 12.16 -5.58 16.46
N LEU A 475 11.52 -6.35 15.57
CA LEU A 475 11.91 -6.47 14.16
C LEU A 475 11.12 -5.54 13.22
N GLY A 476 10.29 -4.64 13.76
CA GLY A 476 9.37 -3.81 12.96
C GLY A 476 10.06 -3.02 11.84
N ASN A 477 11.17 -2.33 12.15
CA ASN A 477 11.92 -1.57 11.15
C ASN A 477 12.56 -2.48 10.09
N LEU A 478 13.06 -3.66 10.50
CA LEU A 478 13.66 -4.65 9.61
C LEU A 478 12.62 -5.29 8.68
N PHE A 479 11.39 -5.50 9.15
CA PHE A 479 10.26 -5.89 8.29
C PHE A 479 9.94 -4.79 7.28
N MET A 480 9.89 -3.53 7.71
CA MET A 480 9.57 -2.39 6.83
C MET A 480 10.51 -2.22 5.67
N GLN A 481 11.80 -2.31 5.94
CA GLN A 481 12.81 -2.19 4.89
C GLN A 481 12.93 -3.45 4.03
N GLY A 482 12.26 -4.54 4.41
CA GLY A 482 12.36 -5.82 3.73
C GLY A 482 13.74 -6.44 3.90
N ALA A 483 14.37 -6.27 5.06
CA ALA A 483 15.59 -6.98 5.47
C ALA A 483 15.24 -8.35 6.09
N ILE A 484 14.05 -8.46 6.69
CA ILE A 484 13.47 -9.70 7.21
C ILE A 484 12.04 -9.82 6.69
N HIS A 485 11.58 -11.05 6.47
CA HIS A 485 10.24 -11.35 5.98
C HIS A 485 9.51 -12.28 6.94
N ASP A 486 8.28 -11.94 7.31
CA ASP A 486 7.41 -12.82 8.09
C ASP A 486 6.70 -13.83 7.18
N LYS A 487 7.29 -15.03 7.09
CA LYS A 487 6.75 -16.15 6.31
C LYS A 487 5.68 -16.93 7.07
N GLY A 488 5.48 -16.64 8.37
CA GLY A 488 4.44 -17.25 9.19
C GLY A 488 3.03 -16.94 8.69
N LYS A 489 2.87 -15.88 7.90
CA LYS A 489 1.60 -15.45 7.31
C LYS A 489 1.15 -16.31 6.11
N THR A 490 2.10 -16.84 5.34
CA THR A 490 1.81 -17.66 4.15
C THR A 490 2.17 -19.13 4.30
N ARG A 491 2.93 -19.48 5.35
CA ARG A 491 3.50 -20.82 5.56
C ARG A 491 3.47 -21.22 7.03
N VAL A 492 3.30 -22.52 7.27
CA VAL A 492 3.30 -23.11 8.62
C VAL A 492 4.56 -23.95 8.82
N LYS A 493 5.32 -23.61 9.86
CA LYS A 493 6.42 -24.45 10.36
C LYS A 493 5.84 -25.73 10.96
N LYS A 494 6.20 -26.89 10.40
CA LYS A 494 5.68 -28.20 10.84
C LYS A 494 6.54 -28.84 11.93
N TYR A 495 7.83 -28.50 11.98
CA TYR A 495 8.77 -29.06 12.94
C TYR A 495 9.09 -28.08 14.05
N TYR A 496 8.69 -28.42 15.27
CA TYR A 496 9.12 -27.73 16.49
C TYR A 496 10.03 -28.64 17.30
N LYS A 497 11.16 -28.11 17.76
CA LYS A 497 11.96 -28.81 18.77
C LYS A 497 11.19 -28.82 20.09
N LYS A 498 11.29 -29.90 20.87
CA LYS A 498 10.56 -30.08 22.14
C LYS A 498 10.75 -28.89 23.10
N ASP A 499 11.95 -28.32 23.10
CA ASP A 499 12.34 -27.13 23.88
C ASP A 499 12.68 -25.91 22.99
N GLY A 500 12.21 -25.90 21.74
CA GLY A 500 12.49 -24.83 20.77
C GLY A 500 11.53 -23.64 20.90
N LEU A 501 11.93 -22.51 20.32
CA LEU A 501 11.10 -21.31 20.30
C LEU A 501 9.82 -21.55 19.48
N ARG A 502 8.68 -21.18 20.08
CA ARG A 502 7.36 -21.15 19.41
C ARG A 502 7.04 -19.73 18.98
N GLY A 503 7.59 -19.32 17.84
CA GLY A 503 7.31 -18.01 17.27
C GLY A 503 7.15 -18.04 15.76
N PRO A 504 6.97 -16.87 15.13
CA PRO A 504 6.69 -16.76 13.71
C PRO A 504 7.87 -17.29 12.88
N LEU A 505 7.55 -17.93 11.75
CA LEU A 505 8.56 -18.34 10.77
C LEU A 505 9.03 -17.09 10.03
N LEU A 506 10.29 -16.74 10.19
CA LEU A 506 10.92 -15.58 9.58
C LEU A 506 11.95 -16.02 8.54
N MET A 507 12.26 -15.13 7.60
CA MET A 507 13.30 -15.33 6.60
C MET A 507 14.19 -14.10 6.50
N LEU A 508 15.51 -14.30 6.47
CA LEU A 508 16.45 -13.24 6.10
C LEU A 508 16.28 -12.93 4.62
N ASP A 509 16.20 -11.66 4.26
CA ASP A 509 16.07 -11.25 2.87
C ASP A 509 17.21 -11.81 2.00
N LEU A 510 16.89 -12.31 0.80
CA LEU A 510 17.85 -13.01 -0.04
C LEU A 510 18.95 -12.10 -0.61
N ALA A 511 18.66 -10.82 -0.87
CA ALA A 511 19.68 -9.85 -1.27
C ALA A 511 20.60 -9.52 -0.09
N VAL A 512 20.06 -9.35 1.11
CA VAL A 512 20.85 -9.16 2.34
C VAL A 512 21.71 -10.38 2.64
N ALA A 513 21.14 -11.58 2.55
CA ALA A 513 21.84 -12.84 2.78
C ALA A 513 23.03 -13.03 1.82
N PHE A 514 22.86 -12.62 0.56
CA PHE A 514 23.95 -12.64 -0.43
C PHE A 514 24.99 -11.55 -0.15
N HIS A 515 24.55 -10.32 0.10
CA HIS A 515 25.43 -9.16 0.30
C HIS A 515 26.32 -9.32 1.54
N GLU A 516 25.72 -9.65 2.68
CA GLU A 516 26.37 -9.85 3.98
C GLU A 516 27.03 -11.23 4.11
N GLY A 517 26.96 -12.07 3.07
CA GLY A 517 27.64 -13.37 3.02
C GLY A 517 27.06 -14.43 3.95
N ALA A 518 25.78 -14.34 4.32
CA ALA A 518 25.07 -15.40 5.03
C ALA A 518 24.92 -16.68 4.19
N ILE A 519 24.95 -16.56 2.85
CA ILE A 519 24.95 -17.67 1.90
C ILE A 519 26.17 -17.60 0.96
N ASP A 520 26.57 -18.74 0.39
CA ASP A 520 27.65 -18.81 -0.61
C ASP A 520 27.21 -18.18 -1.94
N LYS A 521 27.91 -17.12 -2.34
CA LYS A 521 27.66 -16.36 -3.57
C LYS A 521 27.74 -17.23 -4.83
N ASN A 522 28.68 -18.18 -4.87
CA ASN A 522 28.85 -19.06 -6.04
C ASN A 522 27.67 -20.00 -6.25
N ARG A 523 26.97 -20.34 -5.15
CA ARG A 523 25.81 -21.23 -5.14
C ARG A 523 24.48 -20.48 -5.07
N ALA A 524 24.46 -19.14 -5.12
CA ALA A 524 23.25 -18.36 -4.86
C ALA A 524 22.05 -18.80 -5.72
N SER A 525 22.24 -18.94 -7.04
CA SER A 525 21.17 -19.41 -7.94
C SER A 525 20.67 -20.82 -7.60
N ASP A 526 21.57 -21.75 -7.23
CA ASP A 526 21.19 -23.10 -6.82
C ASP A 526 20.45 -23.08 -5.47
N ILE A 527 20.90 -22.25 -4.54
CA ILE A 527 20.27 -22.08 -3.23
C ILE A 527 18.83 -21.60 -3.41
N PHE A 528 18.62 -20.57 -4.23
CA PHE A 528 17.32 -19.99 -4.50
C PHE A 528 16.36 -20.97 -5.16
N SER A 529 16.80 -21.66 -6.22
CA SER A 529 15.91 -22.55 -6.98
C SER A 529 15.71 -23.93 -6.34
N LYS A 530 16.64 -24.40 -5.48
CA LYS A 530 16.60 -25.78 -4.93
C LYS A 530 16.52 -25.82 -3.42
N ASP A 531 17.44 -25.16 -2.72
CA ASP A 531 17.56 -25.28 -1.27
C ASP A 531 16.37 -24.67 -0.53
N LEU A 532 15.82 -23.55 -1.02
CA LEU A 532 14.60 -22.95 -0.46
C LEU A 532 13.41 -23.92 -0.54
N SER A 533 13.14 -24.48 -1.72
CA SER A 533 12.08 -25.48 -1.92
C SER A 533 12.29 -26.72 -1.06
N LYS A 534 13.54 -27.18 -0.93
CA LYS A 534 13.90 -28.32 -0.07
C LYS A 534 13.58 -28.05 1.40
N ASN A 535 13.90 -26.85 1.91
CA ASN A 535 13.56 -26.43 3.27
C ASN A 535 12.04 -26.43 3.50
N ALA A 536 11.26 -25.91 2.56
CA ALA A 536 9.81 -25.86 2.69
C ALA A 536 9.17 -27.25 2.63
N LYS A 537 9.59 -28.10 1.68
CA LYS A 537 9.11 -29.49 1.56
C LYS A 537 9.43 -30.34 2.79
N SER A 538 10.53 -30.04 3.48
CA SER A 538 10.85 -30.67 4.77
C SER A 538 10.13 -30.03 5.96
N GLY A 539 9.12 -29.19 5.75
CA GLY A 539 8.38 -28.54 6.84
C GLY A 539 9.22 -27.58 7.67
N TYR A 540 10.29 -27.03 7.09
CA TYR A 540 11.28 -26.15 7.72
C TYR A 540 12.09 -26.84 8.83
N LEU A 541 12.41 -28.12 8.64
CA LEU A 541 13.24 -28.91 9.56
C LEU A 541 14.57 -28.22 9.93
N TRP A 542 15.15 -27.49 8.98
CA TRP A 542 16.43 -26.80 9.16
C TRP A 542 16.29 -25.33 9.59
N CYS A 543 15.09 -24.84 9.89
CA CYS A 543 14.88 -23.53 10.50
C CYS A 543 15.69 -23.40 11.81
N GLN A 544 16.23 -22.20 12.07
CA GLN A 544 17.00 -21.93 13.29
C GLN A 544 16.18 -21.18 14.33
N ASP A 545 16.32 -21.52 15.60
CA ASP A 545 15.83 -20.66 16.69
C ASP A 545 16.91 -19.62 17.02
N VAL A 546 16.53 -18.35 17.06
CA VAL A 546 17.42 -17.21 17.29
C VAL A 546 16.89 -16.39 18.46
N SER A 547 17.71 -16.26 19.51
CA SER A 547 17.58 -15.20 20.53
C SER A 547 18.14 -13.90 19.97
N LEU A 548 17.39 -12.81 20.11
CA LEU A 548 17.79 -11.46 19.70
C LEU A 548 18.63 -10.75 20.76
N ASP A 549 18.54 -11.20 22.01
CA ASP A 549 19.36 -10.75 23.12
C ASP A 549 20.82 -11.26 23.04
#